data_AF-A0A4Y1ZIE5-F1
#
_entry.id   AF-A0A4Y1ZIE5-F1
#
_cell.length_a   1.000
_cell.length_b   1.000
_cell.length_c   1.000
_cell.angle_alpha   90.00
_cell.angle_beta   90.00
_cell.angle_gamma   90.00
#
_symmetry.space_group_name_H-M   'P 1'
#
loop_
_entity.id
_entity.type
_entity.pdbx_description
1 polymer ?
#
loop_
_entity_poly.entity_id
_entity_poly.type
_entity_poly.pdbx_seq_one_letter_code
_entity_poly.pdbx_strand_id
1 'polypeptide(L)'
;MIELIATAESLEQAEALLDAGADRLYIGGHPFGLRLPQPLSLEQIEDVIKRAHQRGKKVTVSCNALMHNQQIAQLPDYLQKLADFGADAVAIGDPGAILTLKELKLELPFVYDAGTLVTSAEQIAFWVNQGASGAVAARELTLKELFAMQKKLKQPVEVQVYGPTCIHQSGRPLLTNYFTYTHAESPDQQLFCVIRKMRTASIRFSRMKTGHIFSRLKICR
;
A
#
# COMPACT_ATOMS: atom_id res chain seq x y z
N MET A 1 -13.50 4.22 -19.99
CA MET A 1 -12.35 5.06 -20.34
C MET A 1 -11.17 4.55 -19.54
N ILE A 2 -9.98 4.44 -20.14
CA ILE A 2 -8.76 4.02 -19.45
C ILE A 2 -8.17 5.29 -18.80
N GLU A 3 -7.78 5.22 -17.53
CA GLU A 3 -7.12 6.32 -16.82
C GLU A 3 -5.63 6.01 -16.66
N LEU A 4 -4.76 6.95 -16.99
CA LEU A 4 -3.32 6.84 -16.74
C LEU A 4 -3.00 7.32 -15.32
N ILE A 5 -2.48 6.41 -14.49
CA ILE A 5 -2.03 6.70 -13.14
C ILE A 5 -0.49 6.78 -13.13
N ALA A 6 0.06 7.90 -12.67
CA ALA A 6 1.50 8.10 -12.59
C ALA A 6 1.95 8.37 -11.15
N THR A 7 3.05 7.74 -10.71
CA THR A 7 3.60 7.98 -9.37
C THR A 7 4.56 9.19 -9.41
N ALA A 8 4.40 10.13 -8.49
CA ALA A 8 5.28 11.29 -8.38
C ALA A 8 6.17 11.22 -7.13
N GLU A 9 7.44 11.61 -7.28
CA GLU A 9 8.47 11.61 -6.23
C GLU A 9 8.77 13.02 -5.68
N SER A 10 8.31 14.06 -6.37
CA SER A 10 8.50 15.47 -5.98
C SER A 10 7.37 16.33 -6.53
N LEU A 11 7.25 17.58 -6.04
CA LEU A 11 6.31 18.55 -6.58
C LEU A 11 6.60 18.85 -8.05
N GLU A 12 7.87 19.04 -8.40
CA GLU A 12 8.31 19.30 -9.78
C GLU A 12 7.92 18.16 -10.72
N GLN A 13 8.14 16.91 -10.29
CA GLN A 13 7.75 15.75 -11.09
C GLN A 13 6.23 15.61 -11.16
N ALA A 14 5.49 15.92 -10.09
CA ALA A 14 4.03 15.92 -10.10
C ALA A 14 3.49 16.90 -11.16
N GLU A 15 4.05 18.11 -11.26
CA GLU A 15 3.66 19.07 -12.30
C GLU A 15 3.98 18.56 -13.71
N ALA A 16 5.21 18.05 -13.91
CA ALA A 16 5.60 17.50 -15.20
C ALA A 16 4.70 16.34 -15.65
N LEU A 17 4.28 15.46 -14.73
CA LEU A 17 3.37 14.35 -15.03
C LEU A 17 1.95 14.82 -15.36
N LEU A 18 1.46 15.85 -14.66
CA LEU A 18 0.16 16.45 -14.96
C LEU A 18 0.16 17.10 -16.36
N ASP A 19 1.22 17.83 -16.69
CA ASP A 19 1.38 18.48 -17.99
C ASP A 19 1.60 17.45 -19.13
N ALA A 20 2.24 16.31 -18.82
CA ALA A 20 2.35 15.17 -19.72
C ALA A 20 1.04 14.40 -19.94
N GLY A 21 -0.03 14.75 -19.21
CA GLY A 21 -1.37 14.22 -19.42
C GLY A 21 -1.78 13.06 -18.51
N ALA A 22 -1.08 12.81 -17.39
CA ALA A 22 -1.55 11.85 -16.39
C ALA A 22 -2.96 12.22 -15.89
N ASP A 23 -3.85 11.23 -15.77
CA ASP A 23 -5.24 11.45 -15.31
C ASP A 23 -5.33 11.50 -13.78
N ARG A 24 -4.48 10.70 -13.14
CA ARG A 24 -4.39 10.61 -11.68
C ARG A 24 -2.94 10.49 -11.24
N LEU A 25 -2.55 11.26 -10.24
CA LEU A 25 -1.26 11.07 -9.56
C LEU A 25 -1.39 10.06 -8.43
N TYR A 26 -0.34 9.28 -8.21
CA TYR A 26 -0.16 8.43 -7.04
C TYR A 26 1.02 8.99 -6.24
N ILE A 27 0.77 9.36 -4.99
CA ILE A 27 1.78 9.91 -4.08
C ILE A 27 1.61 9.29 -2.70
N GLY A 28 2.49 9.60 -1.76
CA GLY A 28 2.25 9.21 -0.37
C GLY A 28 3.35 9.69 0.56
N GLY A 29 3.14 9.45 1.86
CA GLY A 29 4.08 9.83 2.90
C GLY A 29 4.47 8.65 3.77
N HIS A 30 5.61 8.78 4.44
CA HIS A 30 6.03 7.82 5.48
C HIS A 30 5.30 8.14 6.81
N PRO A 31 4.87 7.14 7.60
CA PRO A 31 5.13 5.70 7.49
C PRO A 31 4.04 4.88 6.76
N PHE A 32 3.03 5.52 6.16
CA PHE A 32 1.82 4.82 5.70
C PHE A 32 1.86 4.37 4.23
N GLY A 33 2.63 5.05 3.38
CA GLY A 33 2.84 4.67 1.99
C GLY A 33 4.09 3.81 1.80
N LEU A 34 3.97 2.74 1.01
CA LEU A 34 5.07 1.86 0.62
C LEU A 34 5.32 1.91 -0.88
N ARG A 35 6.56 1.57 -1.29
CA ARG A 35 7.02 1.53 -2.70
C ARG A 35 6.85 2.86 -3.42
N LEU A 36 6.93 3.94 -2.66
CA LEU A 36 7.09 5.28 -3.18
C LEU A 36 8.56 5.47 -3.58
N PRO A 37 8.86 6.06 -4.74
CA PRO A 37 10.23 6.42 -5.11
C PRO A 37 10.84 7.35 -4.05
N GLN A 38 10.06 8.36 -3.63
CA GLN A 38 10.39 9.27 -2.54
C GLN A 38 9.11 9.58 -1.74
N PRO A 39 9.10 9.46 -0.41
CA PRO A 39 7.96 9.86 0.40
C PRO A 39 7.88 11.39 0.49
N LEU A 40 6.67 11.93 0.33
CA LEU A 40 6.38 13.35 0.48
C LEU A 40 5.95 13.69 1.91
N SER A 41 6.20 14.93 2.33
CA SER A 41 5.63 15.48 3.56
C SER A 41 4.13 15.75 3.41
N LEU A 42 3.42 15.97 4.52
CA LEU A 42 1.98 16.27 4.47
C LEU A 42 1.69 17.59 3.74
N GLU A 43 2.54 18.60 3.92
CA GLU A 43 2.43 19.89 3.25
C GLU A 43 2.65 19.74 1.74
N GLN A 44 3.59 18.88 1.34
CA GLN A 44 3.83 18.56 -0.06
C GLN A 44 2.65 17.79 -0.67
N ILE A 45 2.06 16.85 0.06
CA ILE A 45 0.86 16.12 -0.38
C ILE A 45 -0.30 17.10 -0.63
N GLU A 46 -0.54 18.02 0.30
CA GLU A 46 -1.58 19.05 0.15
C GLU A 46 -1.35 19.92 -1.10
N ASP A 47 -0.11 20.35 -1.35
CA ASP A 47 0.21 21.18 -2.53
C ASP A 47 0.02 20.40 -3.84
N VAL A 48 0.43 19.12 -3.89
CA VAL A 48 0.21 18.27 -5.07
C VAL A 48 -1.29 18.09 -5.35
N ILE A 49 -2.11 17.87 -4.32
CA ILE A 49 -3.57 17.74 -4.48
C ILE A 49 -4.14 19.02 -5.09
N LYS A 50 -3.80 20.20 -4.53
CA LYS A 50 -4.26 21.50 -5.04
C LYS A 50 -3.88 21.70 -6.51
N ARG A 51 -2.63 21.42 -6.88
CA ARG A 51 -2.12 21.60 -8.26
C ARG A 51 -2.75 20.64 -9.27
N ALA A 52 -3.02 19.40 -8.85
CA ALA A 52 -3.73 18.42 -9.67
C ALA A 52 -5.17 18.86 -9.93
N HIS A 53 -5.88 19.28 -8.88
CA HIS A 53 -7.26 19.76 -8.98
C HIS A 53 -7.41 21.00 -9.85
N GLN A 54 -6.47 21.94 -9.79
CA GLN A 54 -6.42 23.11 -10.69
C GLN A 54 -6.37 22.72 -12.18
N ARG A 55 -5.83 21.54 -12.50
CA ARG A 55 -5.77 20.98 -13.86
C ARG A 55 -6.91 19.98 -14.15
N GLY A 56 -7.87 19.83 -13.23
CA GLY A 56 -8.96 18.86 -13.34
C GLY A 56 -8.50 17.39 -13.26
N LYS A 57 -7.33 17.14 -12.66
CA LYS A 57 -6.74 15.82 -12.46
C LYS A 57 -6.91 15.37 -11.01
N LYS A 58 -6.81 14.06 -10.77
CA LYS A 58 -7.06 13.44 -9.45
C LYS A 58 -5.78 13.05 -8.73
N VAL A 59 -5.86 12.78 -7.43
CA VAL A 59 -4.75 12.26 -6.62
C VAL A 59 -5.20 11.09 -5.74
N THR A 60 -4.51 9.96 -5.88
CA THR A 60 -4.55 8.85 -4.92
C THR A 60 -3.37 8.96 -3.96
N VAL A 61 -3.63 8.95 -2.65
CA VAL A 61 -2.59 8.95 -1.62
C VAL A 61 -2.38 7.54 -1.07
N SER A 62 -1.12 7.09 -1.04
CA SER A 62 -0.72 5.77 -0.58
C SER A 62 -0.84 5.63 0.92
N CYS A 63 -1.59 4.60 1.35
CA CYS A 63 -1.77 4.15 2.73
C CYS A 63 -1.71 2.61 2.79
N ASN A 64 -0.82 2.02 1.98
CA ASN A 64 -0.74 0.57 1.74
C ASN A 64 0.29 -0.15 2.63
N ALA A 65 0.80 0.52 3.67
CA ALA A 65 1.63 -0.11 4.68
C ALA A 65 0.86 -1.17 5.49
N LEU A 66 1.54 -2.28 5.81
CA LEU A 66 1.09 -3.17 6.88
C LEU A 66 1.47 -2.55 8.22
N MET A 67 0.47 -2.24 9.04
CA MET A 67 0.65 -1.36 10.18
C MET A 67 0.74 -2.16 11.48
N HIS A 68 1.80 -1.94 12.25
CA HIS A 68 1.85 -2.42 13.63
C HIS A 68 0.99 -1.52 14.54
N ASN A 69 0.61 -2.02 15.73
CA ASN A 69 -0.27 -1.31 16.66
C ASN A 69 0.13 0.15 16.94
N GLN A 70 1.45 0.45 16.98
CA GLN A 70 1.94 1.82 17.19
C GLN A 70 1.69 2.74 15.99
N GLN A 71 1.69 2.19 14.78
CA GLN A 71 1.40 2.92 13.54
C GLN A 71 -0.11 3.10 13.37
N ILE A 72 -0.91 2.07 13.67
CA ILE A 72 -2.38 2.17 13.64
C ILE A 72 -2.88 3.28 14.57
N ALA A 73 -2.26 3.47 15.74
CA ALA A 73 -2.64 4.54 16.66
C ALA A 73 -2.48 5.96 16.08
N GLN A 74 -1.62 6.15 15.07
CA GLN A 74 -1.39 7.45 14.40
C GLN A 74 -2.19 7.60 13.10
N LEU A 75 -2.85 6.53 12.65
CA LEU A 75 -3.57 6.51 11.40
C LEU A 75 -4.78 7.45 11.35
N PRO A 76 -5.57 7.63 12.44
CA PRO A 76 -6.73 8.52 12.39
C PRO A 76 -6.40 9.95 11.96
N ASP A 77 -5.38 10.55 12.57
CA ASP A 77 -4.94 11.91 12.26
C ASP A 77 -4.45 12.03 10.82
N TYR A 78 -3.79 10.99 10.30
CA TYR A 78 -3.32 10.96 8.92
C TYR A 78 -4.50 10.94 7.94
N LEU A 79 -5.46 10.03 8.13
CA LEU A 79 -6.62 9.91 7.24
C LEU A 79 -7.50 11.16 7.29
N GLN A 80 -7.68 11.77 8.46
CA GLN A 80 -8.43 13.03 8.59
C GLN A 80 -7.78 14.14 7.76
N LYS A 81 -6.46 14.33 7.86
CA LYS A 81 -5.75 15.32 7.06
C LYS A 81 -5.89 15.07 5.56
N LEU A 82 -5.78 13.81 5.12
CA LEU A 82 -5.95 13.49 3.70
C LEU A 82 -7.37 13.81 3.20
N ALA A 83 -8.38 13.56 4.03
CA ALA A 83 -9.76 13.98 3.72
C ALA A 83 -9.89 15.50 3.67
N ASP A 84 -9.32 16.23 4.64
CA ASP A 84 -9.36 17.69 4.71
C ASP A 84 -8.63 18.34 3.53
N PHE A 85 -7.54 17.74 3.04
CA PHE A 85 -6.82 18.18 1.85
C PHE A 85 -7.59 17.89 0.55
N GLY A 86 -8.63 17.04 0.61
CA GLY A 86 -9.43 16.66 -0.54
C GLY A 86 -8.80 15.57 -1.41
N ALA A 87 -8.04 14.63 -0.84
CA ALA A 87 -7.54 13.49 -1.62
C ALA A 87 -8.71 12.73 -2.28
N ASP A 88 -8.60 12.44 -3.58
CA ASP A 88 -9.67 11.78 -4.34
C ASP A 88 -9.85 10.31 -3.97
N ALA A 89 -8.75 9.66 -3.55
CA ALA A 89 -8.77 8.31 -3.01
C ALA A 89 -7.54 8.04 -2.12
N VAL A 90 -7.63 7.02 -1.27
CA VAL A 90 -6.48 6.41 -0.60
C VAL A 90 -6.26 4.98 -1.06
N ALA A 91 -5.01 4.58 -1.27
CA ALA A 91 -4.68 3.19 -1.59
C ALA A 91 -4.40 2.43 -0.29
N ILE A 92 -5.27 1.50 0.09
CA ILE A 92 -5.20 0.80 1.39
C ILE A 92 -4.87 -0.68 1.20
N GLY A 93 -3.85 -1.16 1.92
CA GLY A 93 -3.48 -2.58 1.95
C GLY A 93 -3.85 -3.30 3.25
N ASP A 94 -3.95 -2.55 4.35
CA ASP A 94 -4.23 -3.09 5.69
C ASP A 94 -5.73 -2.96 6.04
N PRO A 95 -6.44 -4.05 6.35
CA PRO A 95 -7.86 -3.99 6.74
C PRO A 95 -8.13 -3.15 8.00
N GLY A 96 -7.14 -2.97 8.88
CA GLY A 96 -7.22 -2.08 10.03
C GLY A 96 -7.47 -0.63 9.63
N ALA A 97 -6.89 -0.19 8.51
CA ALA A 97 -7.12 1.16 7.98
C ALA A 97 -8.54 1.34 7.44
N ILE A 98 -9.12 0.29 6.85
CA ILE A 98 -10.52 0.28 6.40
C ILE A 98 -11.46 0.41 7.61
N LEU A 99 -11.16 -0.28 8.72
CA LEU A 99 -11.91 -0.14 9.96
C LEU A 99 -11.83 1.30 10.49
N THR A 100 -10.62 1.87 10.54
CA THR A 100 -10.42 3.26 10.99
C THR A 100 -11.20 4.27 10.15
N LEU A 101 -11.21 4.15 8.81
CA LEU A 101 -12.02 5.00 7.94
C LEU A 101 -13.52 4.96 8.32
N LYS A 102 -14.04 3.76 8.59
CA LYS A 102 -15.45 3.56 8.97
C LYS A 102 -15.76 4.14 10.34
N GLU A 103 -14.86 3.96 11.31
CA GLU A 103 -15.01 4.50 12.67
C GLU A 103 -15.02 6.02 12.69
N LEU A 104 -14.15 6.65 11.88
CA LEU A 104 -14.10 8.11 11.71
C LEU A 104 -15.24 8.65 10.85
N LYS A 105 -15.96 7.79 10.12
CA LYS A 105 -17.01 8.16 9.17
C LYS A 105 -16.50 9.14 8.10
N LEU A 106 -15.27 8.95 7.64
CA LEU A 106 -14.69 9.77 6.58
C LEU A 106 -15.29 9.35 5.23
N GLU A 107 -15.79 10.32 4.47
CA GLU A 107 -16.19 10.14 3.07
C GLU A 107 -14.95 10.18 2.15
N LEU A 108 -13.95 9.35 2.46
CA LEU A 108 -12.71 9.24 1.70
C LEU A 108 -12.71 7.92 0.92
N PRO A 109 -12.86 7.95 -0.42
CA PRO A 109 -12.83 6.75 -1.24
C PRO A 109 -11.51 6.00 -1.08
N PHE A 110 -11.54 4.67 -1.21
CA PHE A 110 -10.32 3.89 -1.18
C PHE A 110 -10.26 2.83 -2.27
N VAL A 111 -9.05 2.60 -2.77
CA VAL A 111 -8.72 1.48 -3.64
C VAL A 111 -7.97 0.46 -2.80
N TYR A 112 -8.39 -0.81 -2.86
CA TYR A 112 -7.68 -1.85 -2.13
C TYR A 112 -6.38 -2.22 -2.85
N ASP A 113 -5.24 -1.93 -2.24
CA ASP A 113 -3.89 -2.22 -2.73
C ASP A 113 -3.08 -2.99 -1.68
N ALA A 114 -3.21 -4.31 -1.69
CA ALA A 114 -2.39 -5.20 -0.88
C ALA A 114 -1.20 -5.79 -1.65
N GLY A 115 -0.85 -5.22 -2.81
CA GLY A 115 0.26 -5.67 -3.64
C GLY A 115 0.00 -7.00 -4.34
N THR A 116 0.22 -8.13 -3.66
CA THR A 116 0.28 -9.48 -4.26
C THR A 116 -0.97 -10.32 -4.00
N LEU A 117 -1.95 -9.84 -3.24
CA LEU A 117 -3.05 -10.70 -2.77
C LEU A 117 -4.20 -10.85 -3.79
N VAL A 118 -4.50 -9.78 -4.55
CA VAL A 118 -5.71 -9.68 -5.37
C VAL A 118 -5.58 -10.42 -6.70
N THR A 119 -5.90 -11.72 -6.68
CA THR A 119 -5.74 -12.64 -7.82
C THR A 119 -7.06 -13.12 -8.44
N SER A 120 -8.21 -12.68 -7.93
CA SER A 120 -9.50 -13.10 -8.49
C SER A 120 -10.58 -12.02 -8.41
N ALA A 121 -11.61 -12.14 -9.25
CA ALA A 121 -12.73 -11.22 -9.25
C ALA A 121 -13.55 -11.28 -7.94
N GLU A 122 -13.59 -12.45 -7.30
CA GLU A 122 -14.27 -12.67 -6.03
C GLU A 122 -13.59 -11.89 -4.88
N GLN A 123 -12.26 -11.80 -4.89
CA GLN A 123 -11.54 -10.96 -3.93
C GLN A 123 -11.85 -9.47 -4.13
N ILE A 124 -11.91 -9.02 -5.38
CA ILE A 124 -12.26 -7.63 -5.69
C ILE A 124 -13.70 -7.35 -5.23
N ALA A 125 -14.65 -8.24 -5.54
CA ALA A 125 -16.03 -8.14 -5.08
C ALA A 125 -16.15 -8.10 -3.55
N PHE A 126 -15.34 -8.89 -2.83
CA PHE A 126 -15.28 -8.83 -1.38
C PHE A 126 -14.89 -7.43 -0.89
N TRP A 127 -13.83 -6.83 -1.43
CA TRP A 127 -13.39 -5.49 -1.00
C TRP A 127 -14.36 -4.39 -1.41
N VAL A 128 -15.01 -4.51 -2.58
CA VAL A 128 -16.09 -3.62 -3.00
C VAL A 128 -17.26 -3.67 -2.01
N ASN A 129 -17.66 -4.86 -1.55
CA ASN A 129 -18.70 -5.00 -0.51
C ASN A 129 -18.28 -4.38 0.83
N GLN A 130 -16.97 -4.28 1.08
CA GLN A 130 -16.43 -3.58 2.24
C GLN A 130 -16.32 -2.07 2.05
N GLY A 131 -16.64 -1.53 0.87
CA GLY A 131 -16.66 -0.10 0.56
C GLY A 131 -15.56 0.37 -0.41
N ALA A 132 -14.74 -0.54 -0.95
CA ALA A 132 -13.69 -0.16 -1.88
C ALA A 132 -14.27 0.32 -3.22
N SER A 133 -13.68 1.37 -3.78
CA SER A 133 -14.02 1.87 -5.13
C SER A 133 -13.45 0.97 -6.25
N GLY A 134 -12.48 0.12 -5.90
CA GLY A 134 -11.81 -0.81 -6.79
C GLY A 134 -10.65 -1.50 -6.07
N ALA A 135 -9.82 -2.21 -6.82
CA ALA A 135 -8.62 -2.84 -6.27
C ALA A 135 -7.48 -2.86 -7.29
N VAL A 136 -6.25 -2.91 -6.79
CA VAL A 136 -5.05 -3.15 -7.59
C VAL A 136 -4.87 -4.66 -7.75
N ALA A 137 -4.84 -5.13 -8.99
CA ALA A 137 -4.61 -6.54 -9.30
C ALA A 137 -3.16 -6.96 -8.99
N ALA A 138 -2.99 -8.20 -8.56
CA ALA A 138 -1.68 -8.80 -8.37
C ALA A 138 -0.94 -8.92 -9.71
N ARG A 139 0.37 -8.64 -9.71
CA ARG A 139 1.20 -8.61 -10.94
C ARG A 139 1.61 -9.99 -11.47
N GLU A 140 1.23 -11.05 -10.77
CA GLU A 140 1.40 -12.44 -11.21
C GLU A 140 0.31 -12.91 -12.18
N LEU A 141 -0.79 -12.14 -12.30
CA LEU A 141 -1.89 -12.47 -13.21
C LEU A 141 -1.49 -12.29 -14.66
N THR A 142 -1.85 -13.27 -15.48
CA THR A 142 -1.71 -13.17 -16.93
C THR A 142 -2.78 -12.25 -17.52
N LEU A 143 -2.50 -11.71 -18.72
CA LEU A 143 -3.47 -10.89 -19.45
C LEU A 143 -4.80 -11.63 -19.69
N LYS A 144 -4.75 -12.95 -19.93
CA LYS A 144 -5.96 -13.77 -20.11
C LYS A 144 -6.81 -13.82 -18.84
N GLU A 145 -6.18 -13.95 -17.68
CA GLU A 145 -6.87 -13.94 -16.38
C GLU A 145 -7.45 -12.56 -16.08
N LEU A 146 -6.72 -11.49 -16.34
CA LEU A 146 -7.22 -10.12 -16.19
C LEU A 146 -8.48 -9.87 -17.02
N PHE A 147 -8.50 -10.29 -18.29
CA PHE A 147 -9.70 -10.17 -19.14
C PHE A 147 -10.86 -11.06 -18.65
N ALA A 148 -10.57 -12.25 -18.13
CA ALA A 148 -11.60 -13.12 -17.56
C ALA A 148 -12.20 -12.51 -16.28
N MET A 149 -11.38 -11.91 -15.43
CA MET A 149 -11.81 -11.21 -14.22
C MET A 149 -12.65 -9.99 -14.55
N GLN A 150 -12.21 -9.16 -15.50
CA GLN A 150 -12.91 -7.93 -15.91
C GLN A 150 -14.38 -8.20 -16.29
N LYS A 151 -14.67 -9.31 -16.98
CA LYS A 151 -16.04 -9.68 -17.38
C LYS A 151 -17.02 -9.86 -16.21
N LYS A 152 -16.51 -10.11 -15.00
CA LYS A 152 -17.32 -10.32 -13.79
C LYS A 152 -17.47 -9.05 -12.94
N LEU A 153 -16.70 -8.01 -13.23
CA LEU A 153 -16.56 -6.85 -12.35
C LEU A 153 -17.35 -5.66 -12.86
N LYS A 154 -17.93 -4.89 -11.93
CA LYS A 154 -18.59 -3.61 -12.24
C LYS A 154 -17.69 -2.42 -11.92
N GLN A 155 -16.74 -2.60 -11.00
CA GLN A 155 -15.79 -1.60 -10.53
C GLN A 155 -14.49 -1.66 -11.35
N PRO A 156 -13.75 -0.54 -11.44
CA PRO A 156 -12.45 -0.51 -12.08
C PRO A 156 -11.45 -1.42 -11.35
N VAL A 157 -10.54 -1.99 -12.13
CA VAL A 157 -9.36 -2.73 -11.66
C VAL A 157 -8.14 -1.97 -12.10
N GLU A 158 -7.25 -1.68 -11.16
CA GLU A 158 -5.97 -1.04 -11.44
C GLU A 158 -4.91 -2.11 -11.68
N VAL A 159 -4.04 -1.90 -12.67
CA VAL A 159 -2.95 -2.82 -13.00
C VAL A 159 -1.66 -2.00 -13.06
N GLN A 160 -0.66 -2.38 -12.27
CA GLN A 160 0.66 -1.75 -12.36
C GLN A 160 1.40 -2.30 -13.59
N VAL A 161 1.71 -1.42 -14.53
CA VAL A 161 2.46 -1.76 -15.75
C VAL A 161 3.98 -1.69 -15.51
N TYR A 162 4.43 -0.70 -14.76
CA TYR A 162 5.84 -0.46 -14.44
C TYR A 162 5.98 0.09 -13.02
N GLY A 163 7.13 -0.18 -12.40
CA GLY A 163 7.49 0.38 -11.10
C GLY A 163 7.85 -0.68 -10.05
N PRO A 164 8.18 -0.23 -8.83
CA PRO A 164 8.58 -1.11 -7.74
C PRO A 164 7.44 -2.05 -7.34
N THR A 165 7.75 -3.35 -7.28
CA THR A 165 6.81 -4.41 -6.93
C THR A 165 7.23 -5.09 -5.62
N CYS A 166 6.24 -5.50 -4.81
CA CYS A 166 6.46 -6.36 -3.67
C CYS A 166 6.46 -7.83 -4.08
N ILE A 167 7.42 -8.62 -3.60
CA ILE A 167 7.33 -10.08 -3.61
C ILE A 167 6.93 -10.65 -2.24
N HIS A 168 7.32 -9.96 -1.16
CA HIS A 168 7.10 -10.36 0.22
C HIS A 168 7.37 -9.19 1.16
N GLN A 169 6.67 -9.14 2.30
CA GLN A 169 6.96 -8.20 3.38
C GLN A 169 7.30 -8.99 4.66
N SER A 170 8.51 -8.75 5.19
CA SER A 170 8.96 -9.40 6.41
C SER A 170 9.60 -8.40 7.36
N GLY A 171 9.18 -8.46 8.62
CA GLY A 171 9.88 -7.83 9.74
C GLY A 171 11.07 -8.67 10.24
N ARG A 172 11.72 -9.47 9.39
CA ARG A 172 12.98 -10.17 9.67
C ARG A 172 14.04 -9.73 8.66
N PRO A 173 15.33 -9.68 9.03
CA PRO A 173 16.38 -9.25 8.11
C PRO A 173 16.74 -10.40 7.15
N LEU A 174 15.76 -10.87 6.36
CA LEU A 174 15.89 -12.04 5.49
C LEU A 174 17.05 -11.90 4.50
N LEU A 175 17.18 -10.74 3.86
CA LEU A 175 18.24 -10.47 2.91
C LEU A 175 19.60 -10.41 3.61
N THR A 176 19.70 -9.69 4.74
CA THR A 176 20.94 -9.65 5.54
C THR A 176 21.34 -11.06 5.98
N ASN A 177 20.40 -11.86 6.48
CA ASN A 177 20.63 -13.25 6.86
C ASN A 177 21.07 -14.09 5.66
N TYR A 178 20.44 -13.90 4.49
CA TYR A 178 20.80 -14.59 3.26
C TYR A 178 22.23 -14.27 2.83
N PHE A 179 22.60 -12.98 2.70
CA PHE A 179 23.94 -12.55 2.33
C PHE A 179 25.00 -12.97 3.36
N THR A 180 24.65 -12.93 4.65
CA THR A 180 25.54 -13.41 5.72
C THR A 180 25.79 -14.91 5.59
N TYR A 181 24.75 -15.69 5.29
CA TYR A 181 24.83 -17.14 5.12
C TYR A 181 25.56 -17.55 3.85
N THR A 182 25.34 -16.86 2.73
CA THR A 182 26.00 -17.15 1.45
C THR A 182 27.40 -16.54 1.34
N HIS A 183 27.81 -15.72 2.31
CA HIS A 183 29.04 -14.93 2.28
C HIS A 183 29.17 -14.02 1.04
N ALA A 184 28.04 -13.62 0.48
CA ALA A 184 27.97 -12.69 -0.64
C ALA A 184 27.84 -11.25 -0.13
N GLU A 185 28.37 -10.28 -0.88
CA GLU A 185 28.19 -8.87 -0.55
C GLU A 185 26.71 -8.46 -0.70
N SER A 186 26.22 -7.68 0.26
CA SER A 186 24.87 -7.14 0.18
C SER A 186 24.80 -6.06 -0.91
N PRO A 187 23.89 -6.15 -1.88
CA PRO A 187 23.66 -5.07 -2.83
C PRO A 187 23.21 -3.80 -2.09
N ASP A 188 23.45 -2.65 -2.71
CA ASP A 188 23.11 -1.33 -2.18
C ASP A 188 21.69 -1.28 -1.59
N GLN A 189 21.59 -0.74 -0.37
CA GLN A 189 20.35 -0.65 0.41
C GLN A 189 19.23 0.14 -0.30
N GLN A 190 19.51 0.80 -1.42
CA GLN A 190 18.56 1.61 -2.18
C GLN A 190 17.46 0.78 -2.86
N LEU A 191 17.71 -0.49 -3.21
CA LEU A 191 16.71 -1.37 -3.84
C LEU A 191 15.73 -2.00 -2.82
N PHE A 192 16.03 -1.92 -1.53
CA PHE A 192 15.25 -2.58 -0.48
C PHE A 192 14.81 -1.56 0.58
N CYS A 193 13.50 -1.39 0.78
CA CYS A 193 13.01 -0.63 1.95
C CYS A 193 13.31 -1.41 3.24
N VAL A 194 14.50 -1.22 3.80
CA VAL A 194 14.93 -1.85 5.06
C VAL A 194 14.50 -0.95 6.22
N ILE A 195 13.47 -1.38 6.96
CA ILE A 195 13.12 -0.76 8.24
C ILE A 195 14.22 -1.12 9.26
N ARG A 196 15.11 -0.17 9.55
CA ARG A 196 16.37 -0.35 10.32
C ARG A 196 16.24 -0.78 11.79
N LYS A 197 15.04 -0.91 12.36
CA LYS A 197 14.86 -1.29 13.78
C LYS A 197 14.06 -2.58 13.91
N MET A 198 14.75 -3.67 14.23
CA MET A 198 14.13 -4.87 14.78
C MET A 198 14.63 -5.10 16.20
N ARG A 199 13.68 -5.38 17.10
CA ARG A 199 13.96 -5.91 18.44
C ARG A 199 14.20 -7.41 18.30
N THR A 200 15.41 -7.87 18.60
CA THR A 200 15.69 -9.27 18.94
C THR A 200 15.05 -9.59 20.28
N ALA A 201 13.75 -9.90 20.28
CA ALA A 201 13.04 -10.36 21.46
C ALA A 201 12.75 -11.86 21.33
N SER A 202 13.24 -12.66 22.28
CA SER A 202 12.76 -14.03 22.48
C SER A 202 11.27 -13.98 22.82
N ILE A 203 10.41 -14.57 22.00
CA ILE A 203 8.96 -14.61 22.25
C ILE A 203 8.71 -15.52 23.45
N ARG A 204 8.40 -14.93 24.63
CA ARG A 204 7.98 -15.68 25.83
C ARG A 204 6.46 -15.83 25.83
N PHE A 205 5.99 -16.97 25.33
CA PHE A 205 4.56 -17.28 25.21
C PHE A 205 3.82 -17.44 26.55
N SER A 206 4.54 -17.67 27.65
CA SER A 206 3.95 -17.93 28.98
C SER A 206 3.12 -16.79 29.57
N ARG A 207 3.09 -15.61 28.93
CA ARG A 207 2.33 -14.43 29.38
C ARG A 207 1.07 -14.13 28.55
N MET A 208 0.80 -14.87 27.46
CA MET A 208 -0.41 -14.67 26.66
C MET A 208 -1.62 -15.36 27.32
N LYS A 209 -2.64 -14.58 27.67
CA LYS A 209 -3.90 -15.10 28.26
C LYS A 209 -4.84 -15.70 27.21
N THR A 210 -4.67 -15.32 25.94
CA THR A 210 -5.46 -15.78 24.80
C THR A 210 -4.53 -16.00 23.61
N GLY A 211 -4.72 -17.10 22.89
CA GLY A 211 -3.92 -17.45 21.71
C GLY A 211 -3.71 -18.96 21.58
N HIS A 212 -3.64 -19.43 20.35
CA HIS A 212 -3.25 -20.80 20.03
C HIS A 212 -1.82 -20.79 19.48
N ILE A 213 -0.98 -21.71 19.93
CA ILE A 213 0.37 -21.92 19.38
C ILE A 213 0.29 -23.10 18.43
N PHE A 214 0.65 -22.87 17.17
CA PHE A 214 0.77 -23.95 16.18
C PHE A 214 2.25 -24.29 15.98
N SER A 215 2.63 -25.54 16.21
CA SER A 215 3.95 -26.05 15.83
C SER A 215 3.79 -27.24 14.89
N ARG A 216 4.57 -27.20 13.81
CA ARG A 216 4.68 -28.29 12.84
C ARG A 216 5.60 -29.43 13.32
N LEU A 217 6.46 -29.16 14.31
CA LEU A 217 7.35 -30.15 14.93
C LEU A 217 6.82 -30.56 16.31
N LYS A 218 7.07 -31.80 16.72
CA LYS A 218 6.82 -32.25 18.11
C LYS A 218 7.52 -31.28 19.07
N ILE A 219 6.74 -30.48 19.81
CA ILE A 219 7.26 -29.51 20.79
C ILE A 219 7.90 -30.24 22.00
N CYS A 220 7.65 -31.54 22.17
CA CYS A 220 8.23 -32.33 23.24
C CYS A 220 9.05 -33.51 22.67
N ARG A 221 10.26 -33.70 23.18
CA ARG A 221 10.87 -35.03 23.31
C ARG A 221 10.27 -35.72 24.52
#